data_AF-A0A956HWJ5-F1
#
_entry.id   AF-A0A956HWJ5-F1
#
_cell.length_a   1.000
_cell.length_b   1.000
_cell.length_c   1.000
_cell.angle_alpha   90.00
_cell.angle_beta   90.00
_cell.angle_gamma   90.00
#
_symmetry.space_group_name_H-M   'P 1'
#
loop_
_entity.id
_entity.type
_entity.pdbx_description
1 polymer ?
#
loop_
_entity_poly.entity_id
_entity_poly.type
_entity_poly.pdbx_seq_one_letter_code
_entity_poly.pdbx_strand_id
1 'polypeptide(L)'
;MTSKQSSLGPSGVAAFWLCDDHTEIPLGPGEFVVGRASDCEIALPEDSLLSRHHARLLVKEQGVEVEDLGSTNGTQVNGTRIVRRTSLPPGARVTFGGFQLELRQGVPKAMRKSRETSPEVPRIRASLLPPPDREDRTDRLTVFDALAPEVVEALANGRITQAKRILEPCFEQVLRDAERVKKVDQQVLDRGAAFALEMARRTGEGLFVDFVIRLHVLGRKVPSEVTIERLEKVVEGVDVVDDDLADEFFSLLRTLSPELDAAELILCTRLETALRKVGSHSPTIPGEPV
;
A
#
# COMPACT_ATOMS: atom_id res chain seq x y z
N MET A 1 24.21 12.19 -51.10
CA MET A 1 24.16 10.74 -51.39
C MET A 1 24.49 10.02 -50.08
N THR A 2 23.50 9.66 -49.24
CA THR A 2 22.73 8.37 -49.27
C THR A 2 23.69 7.18 -49.17
N SER A 3 23.67 6.32 -48.15
CA SER A 3 22.56 5.59 -47.51
C SER A 3 22.97 5.23 -46.07
N LYS A 4 22.17 5.27 -44.99
CA LYS A 4 20.89 4.61 -44.61
C LYS A 4 20.90 3.07 -44.62
N GLN A 5 20.34 2.54 -43.52
CA GLN A 5 20.00 1.17 -43.11
C GLN A 5 21.09 0.49 -42.24
N SER A 6 20.79 -0.01 -41.04
CA SER A 6 19.58 -0.72 -40.61
C SER A 6 19.15 -0.45 -39.16
N SER A 7 17.83 -0.34 -39.00
CA SER A 7 17.02 -0.07 -37.80
C SER A 7 16.50 -1.35 -37.13
N LEU A 8 16.51 -1.34 -35.78
CA LEU A 8 15.66 -2.03 -34.78
C LEU A 8 15.38 -3.55 -34.87
N GLY A 9 15.68 -4.23 -33.75
CA GLY A 9 15.28 -5.59 -33.36
C GLY A 9 15.52 -5.82 -31.85
N PRO A 10 14.98 -6.88 -31.23
CA PRO A 10 14.40 -6.91 -29.89
C PRO A 10 15.44 -7.15 -28.78
N SER A 11 16.29 -6.17 -28.44
CA SER A 11 17.19 -6.25 -27.28
C SER A 11 17.92 -4.93 -27.07
N GLY A 12 17.91 -4.42 -25.83
CA GLY A 12 19.01 -3.55 -25.37
C GLY A 12 18.78 -2.03 -25.34
N VAL A 13 17.56 -1.54 -25.12
CA VAL A 13 17.39 -0.14 -24.71
C VAL A 13 17.81 -0.04 -23.24
N ALA A 14 18.72 0.87 -22.90
CA ALA A 14 18.97 1.25 -21.51
C ALA A 14 17.66 1.75 -20.93
N ALA A 15 16.99 0.91 -20.14
CA ALA A 15 15.80 1.32 -19.45
C ALA A 15 16.26 2.19 -18.26
N PHE A 16 15.71 3.39 -18.19
CA PHE A 16 15.84 4.23 -17.01
C PHE A 16 14.60 4.01 -16.16
N TRP A 17 14.74 4.17 -14.86
CA TRP A 17 13.60 4.17 -13.93
C TRP A 17 13.70 5.39 -13.04
N LEU A 18 12.57 6.00 -12.74
CA LEU A 18 12.47 6.86 -11.57
C LEU A 18 12.00 6.00 -10.41
N CYS A 19 12.80 5.98 -9.35
CA CYS A 19 12.58 5.15 -8.20
C CYS A 19 12.48 6.00 -6.94
N ASP A 20 11.48 5.76 -6.12
CA ASP A 20 11.56 6.02 -4.69
C ASP A 20 11.39 4.68 -3.93
N ASP A 21 11.13 4.74 -2.63
CA ASP A 21 10.97 3.54 -1.80
C ASP A 21 9.69 2.73 -2.14
N HIS A 22 8.76 3.30 -2.92
CA HIS A 22 7.42 2.75 -3.19
C HIS A 22 7.04 2.69 -4.68
N THR A 23 7.75 3.42 -5.53
CA THR A 23 7.40 3.67 -6.93
C THR A 23 8.60 3.35 -7.81
N GLU A 24 8.43 2.48 -8.80
CA GLU A 24 9.39 2.30 -9.89
C GLU A 24 8.71 2.64 -11.21
N ILE A 25 8.96 3.83 -11.76
CA ILE A 25 8.38 4.30 -13.02
C ILE A 25 9.35 3.97 -14.16
N PRO A 26 9.02 3.06 -15.08
CA PRO A 26 9.87 2.77 -16.23
C PRO A 26 9.83 3.94 -17.22
N LEU A 27 11.01 4.40 -17.61
CA LEU A 27 11.22 5.42 -18.63
C LEU A 27 11.75 4.77 -19.91
N GLY A 28 10.89 4.68 -20.92
CA GLY A 28 11.28 4.35 -22.29
C GLY A 28 11.88 5.56 -23.02
N PRO A 29 12.41 5.39 -24.25
CA PRO A 29 12.83 6.52 -25.08
C PRO A 29 11.63 7.42 -25.40
N GLY A 30 11.79 8.74 -25.27
CA GLY A 30 10.72 9.69 -25.56
C GLY A 30 10.61 10.84 -24.56
N GLU A 31 9.52 11.59 -24.66
CA GLU A 31 9.16 12.68 -23.76
C GLU A 31 8.12 12.20 -22.75
N PHE A 32 8.31 12.57 -21.48
CA PHE A 32 7.37 12.31 -20.39
C PHE A 32 7.11 13.61 -19.65
N VAL A 33 5.86 14.04 -19.63
CA VAL A 33 5.44 15.19 -18.83
C VAL A 33 5.02 14.69 -17.45
N VAL A 34 5.56 15.34 -16.43
CA VAL A 34 5.24 15.13 -15.02
C VAL A 34 4.33 16.26 -14.56
N GLY A 35 3.22 15.94 -13.93
CA GLY A 35 2.30 16.97 -13.45
C GLY A 35 1.04 16.41 -12.82
N ARG A 36 0.19 17.33 -12.34
CA ARG A 36 -1.08 16.99 -11.70
C ARG A 36 -2.21 16.68 -12.69
N ALA A 37 -2.08 17.15 -13.93
CA ALA A 37 -3.11 16.92 -14.93
C ALA A 37 -3.09 15.47 -15.43
N SER A 38 -4.27 14.92 -15.71
CA SER A 38 -4.46 13.52 -16.10
C SER A 38 -3.94 13.21 -17.52
N ASP A 39 -3.58 14.23 -18.30
CA ASP A 39 -2.97 14.13 -19.63
C ASP A 39 -1.43 14.03 -19.57
N CYS A 40 -0.82 14.10 -18.38
CA CYS A 40 0.61 13.86 -18.18
C CYS A 40 0.92 12.36 -18.22
N GLU A 41 2.05 11.98 -18.83
CA GLU A 41 2.54 10.60 -18.81
C GLU A 41 2.88 10.13 -17.39
N ILE A 42 3.31 11.05 -16.54
CA ILE A 42 3.50 10.83 -15.10
C ILE A 42 2.54 11.77 -14.36
N ALA A 43 1.29 11.33 -14.23
CA ALA A 43 0.22 12.08 -13.59
C ALA A 43 0.15 11.78 -12.08
N LEU A 44 0.30 12.81 -11.26
CA LEU A 44 0.14 12.77 -9.81
C LEU A 44 -0.99 13.74 -9.39
N PRO A 45 -2.27 13.37 -9.62
CA PRO A 45 -3.40 14.30 -9.53
C PRO A 45 -3.68 14.83 -8.11
N GLU A 46 -3.18 14.15 -7.10
CA GLU A 46 -3.44 14.44 -5.68
C GLU A 46 -2.39 15.38 -5.06
N ASP A 47 -1.23 15.57 -5.69
CA ASP A 47 -0.16 16.43 -5.14
C ASP A 47 -0.41 17.91 -5.50
N SER A 48 -0.87 18.67 -4.51
CA SER A 48 -1.15 20.11 -4.64
C SER A 48 0.11 20.98 -4.89
N LEU A 49 1.31 20.47 -4.59
CA LEU A 49 2.59 21.13 -4.85
C LEU A 49 3.08 20.89 -6.28
N LEU A 50 2.47 19.94 -7.03
CA LEU A 50 2.69 19.80 -8.46
C LEU A 50 1.74 20.70 -9.28
N SER A 51 2.35 21.49 -10.17
CA SER A 51 1.60 22.17 -11.24
C SER A 51 0.98 21.16 -12.21
N ARG A 52 -0.05 21.60 -12.95
CA ARG A 52 -0.78 20.76 -13.92
C ARG A 52 0.16 20.08 -14.92
N HIS A 53 1.07 20.84 -15.50
CA HIS A 53 2.22 20.37 -16.27
C HIS A 53 3.46 20.97 -15.60
N HIS A 54 4.16 20.18 -14.78
CA HIS A 54 5.21 20.68 -13.88
C HIS A 54 6.59 20.65 -14.54
N ALA A 55 6.97 19.48 -15.04
CA ALA A 55 8.28 19.26 -15.63
C ALA A 55 8.18 18.30 -16.80
N ARG A 56 9.18 18.32 -17.67
CA ARG A 56 9.35 17.38 -18.77
C ARG A 56 10.65 16.62 -18.61
N LEU A 57 10.57 15.31 -18.79
CA LEU A 57 11.72 14.44 -18.92
C LEU A 57 11.88 14.05 -20.39
N LEU A 58 13.10 14.15 -20.89
CA LEU A 58 13.46 13.75 -22.24
C LEU A 58 14.48 12.63 -22.15
N VAL A 59 14.06 11.44 -22.55
CA VAL A 59 14.86 10.21 -22.49
C VAL A 59 15.45 9.96 -23.87
N LYS A 60 16.76 10.15 -23.98
CA LYS A 60 17.56 9.90 -25.19
C LYS A 60 18.42 8.66 -24.99
N GLU A 61 18.95 8.11 -26.08
CA GLU A 61 19.93 7.02 -26.03
C GLU A 61 21.16 7.33 -25.16
N GLN A 62 21.49 8.63 -25.02
CA GLN A 62 22.67 9.12 -24.31
C GLN A 62 22.41 9.49 -22.83
N GLY A 63 21.15 9.48 -22.38
CA GLY A 63 20.79 9.85 -21.00
C GLY A 63 19.42 10.52 -20.88
N VAL A 64 19.09 10.96 -19.66
CA VAL A 64 17.84 11.63 -19.32
C VAL A 64 18.10 13.11 -19.04
N GLU A 65 17.29 13.98 -19.62
CA GLU A 65 17.29 15.42 -19.33
C GLU A 65 15.96 15.80 -18.66
N VAL A 66 16.00 16.76 -17.75
CA VAL A 66 14.81 17.31 -17.07
C VAL A 66 14.70 18.80 -17.35
N GLU A 67 13.49 19.27 -17.59
CA GLU A 67 13.16 20.67 -17.85
C GLU A 67 11.92 21.07 -17.03
N ASP A 68 12.00 22.19 -16.32
CA ASP A 68 10.84 22.76 -15.63
C ASP A 68 9.95 23.51 -16.63
N LEU A 69 8.63 23.26 -16.60
CA LEU A 69 7.66 23.86 -17.52
C LEU A 69 7.01 25.13 -16.97
N GLY A 70 7.73 25.86 -16.10
CA GLY A 70 7.21 27.06 -15.43
C GLY A 70 6.37 26.70 -14.21
N SER A 71 6.79 25.70 -13.45
CA SER A 71 6.06 25.23 -12.29
C SER A 71 6.10 26.23 -11.12
N THR A 72 5.08 26.18 -10.26
CA THR A 72 4.95 27.10 -9.12
C THR A 72 6.08 26.88 -8.11
N ASN A 73 6.36 25.62 -7.78
CA ASN A 73 7.33 25.25 -6.75
C ASN A 73 8.73 24.97 -7.30
N GLY A 74 8.86 24.85 -8.62
CA GLY A 74 10.12 24.57 -9.30
C GLY A 74 10.54 23.11 -9.22
N THR A 75 11.33 22.72 -10.20
CA THR A 75 12.02 21.43 -10.24
C THR A 75 13.42 21.55 -9.61
N GLN A 76 13.84 20.54 -8.86
CA GLN A 76 15.18 20.48 -8.25
C GLN A 76 15.89 19.19 -8.66
N VAL A 77 17.21 19.26 -8.86
CA VAL A 77 18.07 18.09 -9.06
C VAL A 77 19.14 18.09 -7.97
N ASN A 78 19.23 16.99 -7.22
CA ASN A 78 20.08 16.83 -6.03
C ASN A 78 19.94 17.99 -5.03
N GLY A 79 18.71 18.47 -4.82
CA GLY A 79 18.40 19.58 -3.92
C GLY A 79 18.74 20.98 -4.46
N THR A 80 19.19 21.09 -5.71
CA THR A 80 19.44 22.38 -6.37
C THR A 80 18.35 22.66 -7.40
N ARG A 81 17.66 23.81 -7.27
CA ARG A 81 16.63 24.23 -8.23
C ARG A 81 17.24 24.47 -9.61
N ILE A 82 16.64 23.86 -10.63
CA ILE A 82 17.05 24.05 -12.02
C ILE A 82 16.32 25.26 -12.62
N VAL A 83 17.02 26.00 -13.48
CA VAL A 83 16.49 27.18 -14.18
C VAL A 83 16.48 27.02 -15.70
N ARG A 84 17.05 25.92 -16.20
CA ARG A 84 17.16 25.53 -17.60
C ARG A 84 17.08 24.01 -17.69
N ARG A 85 16.84 23.47 -18.89
CA ARG A 85 16.97 22.04 -19.15
C ARG A 85 18.33 21.53 -18.65
N THR A 86 18.30 20.51 -17.80
CA THR A 86 19.46 20.01 -17.05
C THR A 86 19.58 18.50 -17.20
N SER A 87 20.80 17.98 -17.31
CA SER A 87 21.03 16.54 -17.37
C SER A 87 20.73 15.89 -16.02
N LEU A 88 20.02 14.77 -16.04
CA LEU A 88 19.72 13.94 -14.87
C LEU A 88 20.52 12.64 -14.99
N PRO A 89 21.71 12.54 -14.39
CA PRO A 89 22.51 11.32 -14.46
C PRO A 89 21.93 10.21 -13.56
N PRO A 90 22.18 8.92 -13.84
CA PRO A 90 21.81 7.84 -12.94
C PRO A 90 22.38 8.05 -11.52
N GLY A 91 21.59 7.73 -10.51
CA GLY A 91 21.83 8.00 -9.08
C GLY A 91 21.43 9.41 -8.64
N ALA A 92 21.08 10.32 -9.56
CA ALA A 92 20.62 11.66 -9.19
C ALA A 92 19.16 11.64 -8.74
N ARG A 93 18.88 12.45 -7.71
CA ARG A 93 17.52 12.68 -7.21
C ARG A 93 16.92 13.90 -7.87
N VAL A 94 15.75 13.75 -8.47
CA VAL A 94 14.93 14.85 -8.99
C VAL A 94 13.74 15.06 -8.06
N THR A 95 13.39 16.32 -7.81
CA THR A 95 12.24 16.70 -6.99
C THR A 95 11.31 17.62 -7.77
N PHE A 96 10.02 17.25 -7.82
CA PHE A 96 8.93 18.03 -8.41
C PHE A 96 7.91 18.30 -7.31
N GLY A 97 7.69 19.56 -6.91
CA GLY A 97 6.79 19.85 -5.78
C GLY A 97 7.25 19.13 -4.51
N GLY A 98 6.39 18.26 -3.94
CA GLY A 98 6.70 17.44 -2.76
C GLY A 98 7.34 16.08 -3.06
N PHE A 99 7.46 15.70 -4.34
CA PHE A 99 7.82 14.35 -4.74
C PHE A 99 9.30 14.25 -5.13
N GLN A 100 10.04 13.30 -4.56
CA GLN A 100 11.47 13.08 -4.83
C GLN A 100 11.71 11.67 -5.36
N LEU A 101 12.34 11.58 -6.54
CA LEU A 101 12.63 10.32 -7.23
C LEU A 101 14.12 10.24 -7.57
N GLU A 102 14.71 9.07 -7.46
CA GLU A 102 16.07 8.75 -7.92
C GLU A 102 16.02 8.16 -9.33
N LEU A 103 16.82 8.70 -10.26
CA LEU A 103 16.97 8.07 -11.57
C LEU A 103 17.90 6.86 -11.48
N ARG A 104 17.43 5.66 -11.82
CA ARG A 104 18.25 4.45 -11.91
C ARG A 104 18.39 3.99 -13.35
N GLN A 105 19.54 3.39 -13.68
CA GLN A 105 19.80 2.75 -14.97
C GLN A 105 19.96 1.24 -14.76
N GLY A 106 19.28 0.42 -15.57
CA GLY A 106 19.33 -1.03 -15.39
C GLY A 106 18.69 -1.85 -16.50
N VAL A 107 18.59 -3.16 -16.26
CA VAL A 107 17.83 -4.12 -17.06
C VAL A 107 16.75 -4.75 -16.17
N PRO A 108 15.54 -5.05 -16.70
CA PRO A 108 14.38 -5.46 -15.90
C PRO A 108 14.69 -6.60 -14.91
N LYS A 109 14.22 -6.46 -13.67
CA LYS A 109 14.39 -7.41 -12.55
C LYS A 109 13.88 -8.83 -12.89
N ALA A 110 12.98 -8.96 -13.87
CA ALA A 110 12.48 -10.23 -14.41
C ALA A 110 13.55 -11.10 -15.09
N MET A 111 14.70 -10.55 -15.50
CA MET A 111 15.79 -11.31 -16.15
C MET A 111 16.89 -11.79 -15.19
N ARG A 112 16.80 -11.51 -13.87
CA ARG A 112 17.82 -11.94 -12.89
C ARG A 112 17.63 -13.38 -12.38
N LYS A 113 16.44 -13.98 -12.50
CA LYS A 113 16.19 -15.36 -12.03
C LYS A 113 16.58 -16.48 -13.02
N SER A 114 17.09 -16.15 -14.21
CA SER A 114 17.29 -17.14 -15.29
C SER A 114 18.75 -17.35 -15.74
N ARG A 115 19.75 -17.03 -14.90
CA ARG A 115 21.17 -17.21 -15.28
C ARG A 115 21.95 -18.25 -14.50
N GLU A 116 21.32 -18.93 -13.54
CA GLU A 116 21.91 -20.11 -12.90
C GLU A 116 21.12 -21.34 -13.33
N THR A 117 21.84 -22.27 -13.97
CA THR A 117 21.42 -23.54 -14.58
C THR A 117 20.92 -23.48 -16.04
N SER A 118 21.89 -23.58 -16.95
CA SER A 118 21.78 -24.25 -18.25
C SER A 118 22.81 -25.40 -18.22
N PRO A 119 22.65 -26.57 -18.86
CA PRO A 119 21.84 -26.90 -20.05
C PRO A 119 20.77 -27.98 -19.74
N GLU A 120 19.71 -28.20 -20.52
CA GLU A 120 19.71 -28.83 -21.85
C GLU A 120 18.25 -28.84 -22.37
N VAL A 121 18.03 -28.72 -23.68
CA VAL A 121 16.69 -28.82 -24.33
C VAL A 121 16.69 -30.04 -25.23
N PRO A 122 15.64 -30.89 -25.22
CA PRO A 122 14.77 -30.89 -26.40
C PRO A 122 13.27 -30.96 -26.08
N ARG A 123 12.52 -30.37 -27.01
CA ARG A 123 11.07 -30.15 -27.08
C ARG A 123 10.23 -31.43 -26.93
N ILE A 124 8.99 -31.33 -26.43
CA ILE A 124 7.74 -31.81 -27.10
C ILE A 124 6.47 -31.49 -26.27
N ARG A 125 5.48 -30.93 -27.01
CA ARG A 125 4.01 -30.88 -26.85
C ARG A 125 3.35 -30.27 -25.60
N ALA A 126 2.70 -29.15 -25.90
CA ALA A 126 1.42 -28.67 -25.37
C ALA A 126 0.59 -29.68 -24.56
N SER A 127 0.29 -29.31 -23.32
CA SER A 127 -1.02 -29.52 -22.73
C SER A 127 -1.36 -28.28 -21.92
N LEU A 128 -2.58 -27.79 -22.12
CA LEU A 128 -3.16 -26.61 -21.50
C LEU A 128 -3.07 -26.72 -19.97
N LEU A 129 -2.21 -25.91 -19.36
CA LEU A 129 -2.46 -25.42 -18.01
C LEU A 129 -3.09 -24.03 -18.17
N PRO A 130 -4.21 -23.73 -17.49
CA PRO A 130 -4.71 -22.37 -17.44
C PRO A 130 -3.58 -21.45 -16.92
N PRO A 131 -3.50 -20.18 -17.38
CA PRO A 131 -2.53 -19.25 -16.83
C PRO A 131 -2.67 -19.24 -15.30
N PRO A 132 -1.56 -19.20 -14.53
CA PRO A 132 -1.66 -19.01 -13.10
C PRO A 132 -2.50 -17.76 -12.87
N ASP A 133 -3.57 -17.91 -12.10
CA ASP A 133 -4.46 -16.82 -11.73
C ASP A 133 -3.61 -15.62 -11.31
N ARG A 134 -3.88 -14.48 -11.96
CA ARG A 134 -3.21 -13.20 -11.72
C ARG A 134 -3.07 -12.95 -10.21
N GLU A 135 -1.85 -13.04 -9.70
CA GLU A 135 -1.45 -12.65 -8.34
C GLU A 135 -1.37 -11.12 -8.17
N ASP A 136 -2.36 -10.37 -8.67
CA ASP A 136 -2.52 -8.95 -8.38
C ASP A 136 -3.95 -8.71 -7.88
N ARG A 137 -4.18 -9.09 -6.63
CA ARG A 137 -5.41 -8.77 -5.89
C ARG A 137 -5.15 -7.83 -4.70
N THR A 138 -3.88 -7.69 -4.30
CA THR A 138 -3.42 -6.83 -3.20
C THR A 138 -3.32 -5.35 -3.59
N ASP A 139 -3.18 -5.04 -4.89
CA ASP A 139 -3.10 -3.67 -5.43
C ASP A 139 -4.29 -2.77 -5.09
N ARG A 140 -5.46 -3.35 -4.77
CA ARG A 140 -6.66 -2.59 -4.37
C ARG A 140 -6.71 -2.22 -2.89
N LEU A 141 -5.84 -2.80 -2.07
CA LEU A 141 -5.88 -2.74 -0.61
C LEU A 141 -4.78 -1.84 0.00
N THR A 142 -4.02 -1.13 -0.83
CA THR A 142 -2.91 -0.22 -0.46
C THR A 142 -3.37 1.14 0.06
N VAL A 143 -4.68 1.33 0.28
CA VAL A 143 -5.27 2.59 0.80
C VAL A 143 -4.61 3.01 2.13
N PHE A 144 -4.25 2.06 2.99
CA PHE A 144 -3.55 2.37 4.24
C PHE A 144 -2.08 2.77 4.05
N ASP A 145 -1.43 2.34 2.97
CA ASP A 145 -0.04 2.73 2.70
C ASP A 145 0.02 4.20 2.27
N ALA A 146 -0.92 4.62 1.44
CA ALA A 146 -1.04 6.00 0.96
C ALA A 146 -1.40 6.98 2.09
N LEU A 147 -2.25 6.57 3.04
CA LEU A 147 -2.76 7.44 4.11
C LEU A 147 -1.92 7.42 5.39
N ALA A 148 -1.00 6.45 5.51
CA ALA A 148 -0.19 6.28 6.70
C ALA A 148 0.54 7.57 7.14
N PRO A 149 1.15 8.37 6.26
CA PRO A 149 1.87 9.58 6.69
C PRO A 149 0.94 10.62 7.33
N GLU A 150 -0.21 10.91 6.69
CA GLU A 150 -1.15 11.93 7.19
C GLU A 150 -1.80 11.50 8.50
N VAL A 151 -2.17 10.22 8.61
CA VAL A 151 -2.77 9.65 9.83
C VAL A 151 -1.75 9.63 10.97
N VAL A 152 -0.52 9.17 10.72
CA VAL A 152 0.55 9.14 11.72
C VAL A 152 0.88 10.56 12.18
N GLU A 153 0.96 11.53 11.26
CA GLU A 153 1.22 12.93 11.60
C GLU A 153 0.07 13.54 12.42
N ALA A 154 -1.18 13.28 12.05
CA ALA A 154 -2.34 13.73 12.81
C ALA A 154 -2.32 13.14 14.23
N LEU A 155 -2.06 11.85 14.38
CA LEU A 155 -1.97 11.17 15.67
C LEU A 155 -0.79 11.68 16.51
N ALA A 156 0.38 11.88 15.91
CA ALA A 156 1.57 12.41 16.59
C ALA A 156 1.32 13.82 17.16
N ASN A 157 0.49 14.61 16.49
CA ASN A 157 0.10 15.96 16.93
C ASN A 157 -1.19 15.97 17.78
N GLY A 158 -1.70 14.81 18.19
CA GLY A 158 -2.92 14.70 19.01
C GLY A 158 -4.22 15.12 18.30
N ARG A 159 -4.21 15.25 16.96
CA ARG A 159 -5.37 15.63 16.14
C ARG A 159 -6.28 14.42 15.88
N ILE A 160 -6.84 13.84 16.94
CA ILE A 160 -7.61 12.58 16.89
C ILE A 160 -8.82 12.69 15.95
N THR A 161 -9.57 13.80 16.00
CA THR A 161 -10.74 14.02 15.13
C THR A 161 -10.36 14.07 13.65
N GLN A 162 -9.19 14.63 13.32
CA GLN A 162 -8.70 14.64 11.94
C GLN A 162 -8.30 13.23 11.48
N ALA A 163 -7.56 12.49 12.31
CA ALA A 163 -7.18 11.11 12.02
C ALA A 163 -8.42 10.23 11.79
N LYS A 164 -9.45 10.37 12.63
CA LYS A 164 -10.74 9.68 12.49
C LYS A 164 -11.41 9.98 11.16
N ARG A 165 -11.54 11.27 10.80
CA ARG A 165 -12.15 11.73 9.54
C ARG A 165 -11.44 11.17 8.30
N ILE A 166 -10.14 10.96 8.37
CA ILE A 166 -9.34 10.37 7.29
C ILE A 166 -9.55 8.85 7.23
N LEU A 167 -9.52 8.17 8.39
CA LEU A 167 -9.55 6.71 8.45
C LEU A 167 -10.94 6.10 8.20
N GLU A 168 -12.03 6.72 8.66
CA GLU A 168 -13.38 6.15 8.57
C GLU A 168 -13.80 5.77 7.14
N PRO A 169 -13.70 6.66 6.13
CA PRO A 169 -14.06 6.30 4.75
C PRO A 169 -13.19 5.17 4.20
N CYS A 170 -11.97 5.05 4.69
CA CYS A 170 -10.98 4.09 4.22
C CYS A 170 -11.22 2.70 4.83
N PHE A 171 -11.61 2.65 6.10
CA PHE A 171 -12.09 1.43 6.73
C PHE A 171 -13.27 0.84 5.98
N GLU A 172 -14.29 1.64 5.66
CA GLU A 172 -15.40 1.15 4.86
C GLU A 172 -14.98 0.65 3.48
N GLN A 173 -14.09 1.38 2.81
CA GLN A 173 -13.61 1.00 1.48
C GLN A 173 -12.88 -0.34 1.52
N VAL A 174 -12.02 -0.55 2.52
CA VAL A 174 -11.28 -1.80 2.72
C VAL A 174 -12.21 -2.97 3.02
N LEU A 175 -13.24 -2.79 3.84
CA LEU A 175 -14.23 -3.85 4.08
C LEU A 175 -14.97 -4.20 2.77
N ARG A 176 -15.40 -3.19 2.00
CA ARG A 176 -16.05 -3.40 0.68
C ARG A 176 -15.14 -4.15 -0.29
N ASP A 177 -13.86 -3.83 -0.31
CA ASP A 177 -12.90 -4.49 -1.19
C ASP A 177 -12.56 -5.90 -0.71
N ALA A 178 -12.44 -6.12 0.60
CA ALA A 178 -12.27 -7.45 1.20
C ALA A 178 -13.47 -8.38 0.93
N GLU A 179 -14.70 -7.86 0.97
CA GLU A 179 -15.91 -8.63 0.58
C GLU A 179 -15.87 -9.09 -0.88
N ARG A 180 -15.31 -8.26 -1.77
CA ARG A 180 -15.19 -8.57 -3.21
C ARG A 180 -14.02 -9.50 -3.50
N VAL A 181 -12.93 -9.35 -2.74
CA VAL A 181 -11.67 -10.03 -2.96
C VAL A 181 -11.53 -11.13 -1.90
N LYS A 182 -11.88 -12.37 -2.27
CA LYS A 182 -11.86 -13.56 -1.39
C LYS A 182 -10.49 -13.94 -0.77
N LYS A 183 -9.42 -13.20 -1.04
CA LYS A 183 -8.08 -13.46 -0.52
C LYS A 183 -7.37 -12.13 -0.27
N VAL A 184 -7.36 -11.70 0.99
CA VAL A 184 -6.66 -10.49 1.46
C VAL A 184 -5.28 -10.87 1.98
N ASP A 185 -4.26 -10.09 1.63
CA ASP A 185 -2.91 -10.30 2.13
C ASP A 185 -2.80 -10.03 3.65
N GLN A 186 -1.98 -10.80 4.36
CA GLN A 186 -1.83 -10.64 5.82
C GLN A 186 -1.30 -9.25 6.19
N GLN A 187 -0.41 -8.68 5.39
CA GLN A 187 0.16 -7.35 5.66
C GLN A 187 -0.90 -6.26 5.65
N VAL A 188 -1.90 -6.38 4.78
CA VAL A 188 -3.01 -5.43 4.74
C VAL A 188 -3.89 -5.57 5.98
N LEU A 189 -4.22 -6.80 6.38
CA LEU A 189 -4.99 -7.07 7.59
C LEU A 189 -4.30 -6.47 8.81
N ASP A 190 -2.99 -6.72 8.96
CA ASP A 190 -2.18 -6.22 10.07
C ASP A 190 -2.09 -4.69 10.08
N ARG A 191 -1.95 -4.06 8.90
CA ARG A 191 -1.83 -2.60 8.81
C ARG A 191 -3.14 -1.88 9.09
N GLY A 192 -4.26 -2.40 8.55
CA GLY A 192 -5.60 -1.91 8.87
C GLY A 192 -5.91 -2.07 10.36
N ALA A 193 -5.58 -3.23 10.92
CA ALA A 193 -5.72 -3.48 12.35
C ALA A 193 -4.85 -2.54 13.20
N ALA A 194 -3.62 -2.25 12.80
CA ALA A 194 -2.75 -1.35 13.53
C ALA A 194 -3.35 0.07 13.66
N PHE A 195 -3.90 0.63 12.58
CA PHE A 195 -4.54 1.95 12.65
C PHE A 195 -5.81 1.93 13.47
N ALA A 196 -6.65 0.92 13.29
CA ALA A 196 -7.89 0.79 14.05
C ALA A 196 -7.63 0.63 15.55
N LEU A 197 -6.67 -0.20 15.95
CA LEU A 197 -6.33 -0.39 17.36
C LEU A 197 -5.69 0.85 17.99
N GLU A 198 -4.90 1.63 17.24
CA GLU A 198 -4.41 2.91 17.75
C GLU A 198 -5.57 3.92 17.90
N MET A 199 -6.56 3.93 17.00
CA MET A 199 -7.77 4.74 17.15
C MET A 199 -8.60 4.32 18.36
N ALA A 200 -8.86 3.02 18.52
CA ALA A 200 -9.56 2.44 19.67
C ALA A 200 -8.88 2.86 20.98
N ARG A 201 -7.55 2.72 21.07
CA ARG A 201 -6.78 3.09 22.26
C ARG A 201 -6.87 4.59 22.61
N ARG A 202 -7.02 5.45 21.60
CA ARG A 202 -7.05 6.91 21.76
C ARG A 202 -8.45 7.45 22.04
N THR A 203 -9.47 6.78 21.53
CA THR A 203 -10.87 7.23 21.57
C THR A 203 -11.70 6.49 22.62
N GLY A 204 -11.32 5.25 22.94
CA GLY A 204 -12.14 4.33 23.73
C GLY A 204 -13.31 3.71 22.95
N GLU A 205 -13.41 3.95 21.64
CA GLU A 205 -14.53 3.47 20.83
C GLU A 205 -14.27 2.04 20.34
N GLY A 206 -15.15 1.11 20.72
CA GLY A 206 -15.04 -0.30 20.37
C GLY A 206 -15.39 -0.61 18.91
N LEU A 207 -16.02 0.32 18.18
CA LEU A 207 -16.26 0.19 16.73
C LEU A 207 -14.97 -0.04 15.92
N PHE A 208 -13.83 0.43 16.42
CA PHE A 208 -12.53 0.19 15.79
C PHE A 208 -12.04 -1.23 16.06
N VAL A 209 -12.36 -1.82 17.21
CA VAL A 209 -12.15 -3.25 17.48
C VAL A 209 -13.06 -4.09 16.58
N ASP A 210 -14.33 -3.71 16.44
CA ASP A 210 -15.27 -4.37 15.52
C ASP A 210 -14.74 -4.36 14.08
N PHE A 211 -14.16 -3.25 13.62
CA PHE A 211 -13.51 -3.19 12.32
C PHE A 211 -12.40 -4.24 12.18
N VAL A 212 -11.51 -4.38 13.18
CA VAL A 212 -10.43 -5.37 13.14
C VAL A 212 -11.01 -6.79 13.06
N ILE A 213 -12.01 -7.08 13.87
CA ILE A 213 -12.68 -8.38 13.87
C ILE A 213 -13.28 -8.66 12.49
N ARG A 214 -14.10 -7.73 11.98
CA ARG A 214 -14.77 -7.86 10.68
C ARG A 214 -13.79 -8.03 9.52
N LEU A 215 -12.67 -7.30 9.55
CA LEU A 215 -11.63 -7.39 8.55
C LEU A 215 -11.00 -8.80 8.50
N HIS A 216 -10.76 -9.42 9.67
CA HIS A 216 -10.21 -10.79 9.74
C HIS A 216 -11.25 -11.86 9.42
N VAL A 217 -12.52 -11.64 9.79
CA VAL A 217 -13.64 -12.50 9.37
C VAL A 217 -13.72 -12.57 7.85
N LEU A 218 -13.72 -11.41 7.18
CA LEU A 218 -13.75 -11.31 5.71
C LEU A 218 -12.48 -11.89 5.06
N GLY A 219 -11.31 -11.59 5.64
CA GLY A 219 -10.04 -12.11 5.19
C GLY A 219 -9.87 -13.62 5.40
N ARG A 220 -10.69 -14.22 6.27
CA ARG A 220 -10.61 -15.62 6.73
C ARG A 220 -9.21 -16.00 7.21
N LYS A 221 -8.58 -15.12 7.97
CA LYS A 221 -7.24 -15.32 8.51
C LYS A 221 -7.20 -14.99 9.99
N VAL A 222 -6.32 -15.68 10.72
CA VAL A 222 -6.03 -15.36 12.11
C VAL A 222 -5.23 -14.05 12.15
N PRO A 223 -5.50 -13.14 13.11
CA PRO A 223 -4.64 -11.99 13.31
C PRO A 223 -3.22 -12.41 13.66
N SER A 224 -2.22 -11.66 13.20
CA SER A 224 -0.83 -11.91 13.60
C SER A 224 -0.65 -11.79 15.11
N GLU A 225 0.36 -12.47 15.67
CA GLU A 225 0.70 -12.40 17.10
C GLU A 225 0.79 -10.95 17.61
N VAL A 226 1.46 -10.07 16.86
CA VAL A 226 1.56 -8.63 17.16
C VAL A 226 0.18 -7.95 17.23
N THR A 227 -0.74 -8.31 16.35
CA THR A 227 -2.10 -7.78 16.34
C THR A 227 -2.91 -8.30 17.52
N ILE A 228 -2.76 -9.58 17.88
CA ILE A 228 -3.42 -10.18 19.05
C ILE A 228 -2.95 -9.48 20.33
N GLU A 229 -1.64 -9.31 20.53
CA GLU A 229 -1.10 -8.63 21.71
C GLU A 229 -1.59 -7.18 21.84
N ARG A 230 -1.81 -6.49 20.70
CA ARG A 230 -2.38 -5.13 20.69
C ARG A 230 -3.86 -5.15 21.01
N LEU A 231 -4.62 -6.08 20.43
CA LEU A 231 -6.04 -6.26 20.71
C LEU A 231 -6.28 -6.46 22.20
N GLU A 232 -5.58 -7.39 22.85
CA GLU A 232 -5.73 -7.67 24.28
C GLU A 232 -5.54 -6.43 25.15
N LYS A 233 -4.54 -5.60 24.84
CA LYS A 233 -4.24 -4.37 25.60
C LYS A 233 -5.28 -3.27 25.40
N VAL A 234 -5.94 -3.26 24.24
CA VAL A 234 -6.88 -2.20 23.85
C VAL A 234 -8.30 -2.54 24.25
N VAL A 235 -8.69 -3.81 24.12
CA VAL A 235 -10.03 -4.35 24.37
C VAL A 235 -10.51 -4.01 25.79
N GLU A 236 -9.66 -4.08 26.82
CA GLU A 236 -10.09 -3.72 28.19
C GLU A 236 -10.44 -2.23 28.38
N GLY A 237 -10.05 -1.36 27.45
CA GLY A 237 -10.23 0.10 27.53
C GLY A 237 -11.29 0.67 26.58
N VAL A 238 -12.01 -0.17 25.83
CA VAL A 238 -13.08 0.28 24.92
C VAL A 238 -14.46 0.10 25.54
N ASP A 239 -15.44 0.85 25.02
CA ASP A 239 -16.80 0.92 25.55
C ASP A 239 -17.65 -0.33 25.28
N VAL A 240 -17.90 -0.67 24.02
CA VAL A 240 -18.74 -1.81 23.59
C VAL A 240 -18.16 -2.43 22.32
N VAL A 241 -18.12 -3.75 22.29
CA VAL A 241 -17.77 -4.55 21.11
C VAL A 241 -19.00 -5.37 20.72
N ASP A 242 -19.25 -5.53 19.43
CA ASP A 242 -20.39 -6.28 18.91
C ASP A 242 -20.26 -7.78 19.24
N ASP A 243 -21.14 -8.29 20.11
CA ASP A 243 -21.13 -9.68 20.58
C ASP A 243 -21.39 -10.70 19.45
N ASP A 244 -22.30 -10.39 18.52
CA ASP A 244 -22.63 -11.28 17.41
C ASP A 244 -21.43 -11.40 16.46
N LEU A 245 -20.76 -10.27 16.21
CA LEU A 245 -19.54 -10.22 15.40
C LEU A 245 -18.37 -10.94 16.09
N ALA A 246 -18.23 -10.80 17.41
CA ALA A 246 -17.22 -11.51 18.18
C ALA A 246 -17.44 -13.03 18.12
N ASP A 247 -18.69 -13.49 18.26
CA ASP A 247 -19.03 -14.91 18.15
C ASP A 247 -18.81 -15.47 16.73
N GLU A 248 -19.08 -14.69 15.67
CA GLU A 248 -18.73 -15.05 14.30
C GLU A 248 -17.21 -15.25 14.14
N PHE A 249 -16.44 -14.34 14.72
CA PHE A 249 -14.98 -14.43 14.69
C PHE A 249 -14.44 -15.62 15.47
N PHE A 250 -14.97 -15.95 16.64
CA PHE A 250 -14.59 -17.17 17.36
C PHE A 250 -14.95 -18.43 16.57
N SER A 251 -16.07 -18.41 15.83
CA SER A 251 -16.42 -19.51 14.93
C SER A 251 -15.41 -19.68 13.81
N LEU A 252 -14.91 -18.58 13.24
CA LEU A 252 -13.81 -18.60 12.28
C LEU A 252 -12.53 -19.16 12.91
N LEU A 253 -12.10 -18.67 14.08
CA LEU A 253 -10.89 -19.16 14.75
C LEU A 253 -10.96 -20.66 15.05
N ARG A 254 -12.12 -21.15 15.51
CA ARG A 254 -12.36 -22.60 15.71
C ARG A 254 -12.26 -23.40 14.41
N THR A 255 -12.69 -22.82 13.30
CA THR A 255 -12.58 -23.46 11.98
C THR A 255 -11.13 -23.52 11.49
N LEU A 256 -10.32 -22.50 11.80
CA LEU A 256 -8.90 -22.43 11.43
C LEU A 256 -8.00 -23.21 12.38
N SER A 257 -8.45 -23.45 13.63
CA SER A 257 -7.71 -24.13 14.70
C SER A 257 -6.94 -25.40 14.29
N PRO A 258 -7.43 -26.29 13.41
CA PRO A 258 -6.69 -27.48 12.99
C PRO A 258 -5.39 -27.19 12.22
N GLU A 259 -5.26 -25.99 11.64
CA GLU A 259 -4.11 -25.56 10.84
C GLU A 259 -3.10 -24.74 11.68
N LEU A 260 -3.42 -24.45 12.94
CA LEU A 260 -2.64 -23.59 13.82
C LEU A 260 -1.68 -24.38 14.71
N ASP A 261 -0.56 -23.76 15.05
CA ASP A 261 0.36 -24.31 16.03
C ASP A 261 -0.08 -24.05 17.49
N ALA A 262 0.64 -24.64 18.45
CA ALA A 262 0.30 -24.53 19.86
C ALA A 262 0.38 -23.09 20.40
N ALA A 263 1.28 -22.25 19.87
CA ALA A 263 1.42 -20.86 20.30
C ALA A 263 0.25 -20.02 19.79
N GLU A 264 -0.14 -20.21 18.53
CA GLU A 264 -1.28 -19.55 17.90
C GLU A 264 -2.60 -19.89 18.61
N LEU A 265 -2.79 -21.15 19.03
CA LEU A 265 -3.98 -21.56 19.79
C LEU A 265 -4.06 -20.90 21.18
N ILE A 266 -2.93 -20.73 21.86
CA ILE A 266 -2.86 -20.02 23.14
C ILE A 266 -3.27 -18.56 22.95
N LEU A 267 -2.74 -17.91 21.90
CA LEU A 267 -3.08 -16.52 21.57
C LEU A 267 -4.57 -16.36 21.23
N CYS A 268 -5.14 -17.27 20.43
CA CYS A 268 -6.57 -17.25 20.11
C CYS A 268 -7.44 -17.39 21.36
N THR A 269 -7.07 -18.28 22.28
CA THR A 269 -7.81 -18.51 23.54
C THR A 269 -7.79 -17.27 24.44
N ARG A 270 -6.64 -16.61 24.56
CA ARG A 270 -6.51 -15.38 25.34
C ARG A 270 -7.31 -14.23 24.72
N LEU A 271 -7.27 -14.11 23.39
CA LEU A 271 -8.07 -13.13 22.65
C LEU A 271 -9.58 -13.34 22.85
N GLU A 272 -10.05 -14.59 22.77
CA GLU A 272 -11.46 -14.91 23.05
C GLU A 272 -11.85 -14.53 24.49
N THR A 273 -10.98 -14.82 25.46
CA THR A 273 -11.20 -14.43 26.85
C THR A 273 -11.27 -12.91 27.01
N ALA A 274 -10.40 -12.15 26.34
CA ALA A 274 -10.38 -10.69 26.41
C ALA A 274 -11.66 -10.08 25.82
N LEU A 275 -12.05 -10.51 24.62
CA LEU A 275 -13.22 -9.98 23.93
C LEU A 275 -14.53 -10.28 24.68
N ARG A 276 -14.67 -11.48 25.29
CA ARG A 276 -15.85 -11.82 26.10
C ARG A 276 -16.00 -10.98 27.37
N LYS A 277 -14.92 -10.43 27.92
CA LYS A 277 -14.99 -9.54 29.09
C LYS A 277 -15.67 -8.21 28.75
N VAL A 278 -15.45 -7.69 27.54
CA VAL A 278 -15.99 -6.38 27.12
C VAL A 278 -17.48 -6.46 26.84
N GLY A 279 -17.95 -7.49 26.13
CA GLY A 279 -19.37 -7.72 25.86
C GLY A 279 -20.25 -7.85 27.12
N SER A 280 -19.65 -8.26 28.24
CA SER A 280 -20.35 -8.35 29.53
C SER A 280 -20.59 -7.00 30.24
N HIS A 281 -20.07 -5.88 29.71
CA HIS A 281 -20.35 -4.53 30.19
C HIS A 281 -21.54 -3.89 29.47
N SER A 282 -22.74 -4.39 29.76
CA SER A 282 -23.98 -3.66 29.43
C SER A 282 -23.98 -2.30 30.14
N PRO A 283 -24.29 -1.18 29.46
CA PRO A 283 -24.45 0.09 30.13
C PRO A 283 -25.72 0.02 30.99
N THR A 284 -25.54 -0.04 32.30
CA THR A 284 -26.62 0.23 33.26
C THR A 284 -27.17 1.61 32.95
N ILE A 285 -28.35 1.70 32.32
CA ILE A 285 -29.04 2.97 32.04
C ILE A 285 -29.27 3.67 33.39
N PRO A 286 -28.65 4.83 33.67
CA PRO A 286 -28.93 5.56 34.90
C PRO A 286 -30.12 6.49 34.65
N GLY A 287 -31.28 6.10 35.18
CA GLY A 287 -32.35 7.01 35.58
C GLY A 287 -33.45 7.29 34.55
N GLU A 288 -34.52 6.51 34.62
CA GLU A 288 -35.87 7.08 34.49
C GLU A 288 -36.42 7.38 35.89
N PRO A 289 -36.78 8.64 36.20
CA PRO A 289 -37.56 8.92 37.40
C PRO A 289 -39.05 8.66 37.12
N VAL A 290 -39.70 7.94 38.04
CA VAL A 290 -41.17 7.94 38.20
C VAL A 290 -41.54 9.07 39.16
#